data_AF-A0A7S3LH93-F1
#
_entry.id   AF-A0A7S3LH93-F1
#
_cell.length_a   1.000
_cell.length_b   1.000
_cell.length_c   1.000
_cell.angle_alpha   90.00
_cell.angle_beta   90.00
_cell.angle_gamma   90.00
#
_symmetry.space_group_name_H-M   'P 1'
#
loop_
_entity.id
_entity.type
_entity.pdbx_description
1 polymer ?
#
loop_
_entity_poly.entity_id
_entity_poly.type
_entity_poly.pdbx_seq_one_letter_code
_entity_poly.pdbx_strand_id
1 'polypeptide(L)'
;PNVGIVYGLQPNCAIIDDTRFNICLDISSASGEIEEWFPLMAEAADRWERIISSDPWGPWDPSSFDSLNSAFVATQKPANTIDDIYVSVLVGPIDGGGGRFAEAGPDLFNTLDDGTREILAASIKIDEADLQNVLKNGIFKDLMLHELGHVLGLGSLWRNGVHTSGAEYIGEKGVLAWRDIGCVGPLPFVSLGDRSHWNEDCLKNEGECRSDVNFGNTAALFRTQI
;
A
#
# COMPACT_ATOMS: atom_id res chain seq x y z
N PRO A 1 -4.85 -10.04 18.61
CA PRO A 1 -5.87 -9.33 19.40
C PRO A 1 -5.89 -7.85 18.98
N ASN A 2 -7.00 -7.35 18.45
CA ASN A 2 -7.12 -5.94 18.04
C ASN A 2 -7.04 -5.07 19.29
N VAL A 3 -5.82 -4.61 19.59
CA VAL A 3 -5.60 -3.46 20.46
C VAL A 3 -6.26 -2.29 19.73
N GLY A 4 -7.11 -1.54 20.42
CA GLY A 4 -7.95 -0.52 19.79
C GLY A 4 -7.15 0.44 18.92
N ILE A 5 -7.78 0.90 17.83
CA ILE A 5 -7.22 1.90 16.92
C ILE A 5 -6.96 3.21 17.66
N VAL A 6 -5.82 3.85 17.37
CA VAL A 6 -5.39 5.10 18.00
C VAL A 6 -5.05 6.17 16.98
N TYR A 7 -4.98 7.43 17.44
CA TYR A 7 -4.30 8.49 16.71
C TYR A 7 -2.79 8.30 16.83
N GLY A 8 -2.12 8.20 15.69
CA GLY A 8 -0.69 7.98 15.54
C GLY A 8 -0.30 6.52 15.36
N LEU A 9 0.85 6.14 15.92
CA LEU A 9 1.41 4.79 15.84
C LEU A 9 0.43 3.77 16.41
N GLN A 10 0.05 2.79 15.59
CA GLN A 10 -0.82 1.72 16.03
C GLN A 10 -0.09 0.80 17.03
N PRO A 11 -0.79 0.22 18.02
CA PRO A 11 -0.14 -0.53 19.08
C PRO A 11 0.58 -1.80 18.61
N ASN A 12 0.18 -2.35 17.46
CA ASN A 12 0.83 -3.51 16.84
C ASN A 12 2.23 -3.18 16.30
N CYS A 13 2.59 -1.91 16.10
CA CYS A 13 3.92 -1.50 15.62
C CYS A 13 5.08 -1.98 16.50
N ALA A 14 4.85 -2.21 17.80
CA ALA A 14 5.87 -2.68 18.74
C ALA A 14 5.93 -4.21 18.85
N ILE A 15 5.14 -4.94 18.07
CA ILE A 15 5.07 -6.40 18.07
C ILE A 15 5.91 -6.89 16.89
N ILE A 16 6.86 -7.78 17.21
CA ILE A 16 7.63 -8.55 16.23
C ILE A 16 6.98 -9.94 16.14
N ASP A 17 6.61 -10.36 14.94
CA ASP A 17 5.93 -11.62 14.63
C ASP A 17 6.58 -12.29 13.42
N ASP A 18 7.58 -13.14 13.69
CA ASP A 18 8.36 -13.87 12.68
C ASP A 18 7.57 -14.93 11.87
N THR A 19 6.25 -15.00 12.07
CA THR A 19 5.37 -15.96 11.40
C THR A 19 4.54 -15.35 10.27
N ARG A 20 4.51 -14.02 10.14
CA ARG A 20 3.67 -13.31 9.17
C ARG A 20 4.15 -11.88 8.93
N PHE A 21 3.81 -11.37 7.75
CA PHE A 21 4.03 -9.97 7.41
C PHE A 21 3.12 -9.03 8.22
N ASN A 22 3.67 -7.89 8.63
CA ASN A 22 3.05 -6.92 9.52
C ASN A 22 3.26 -5.47 9.06
N ILE A 23 2.16 -4.71 9.02
CA ILE A 23 2.13 -3.30 8.67
C ILE A 23 1.98 -2.48 9.95
N CYS A 24 3.02 -1.71 10.28
CA CYS A 24 2.94 -0.68 11.31
C CYS A 24 2.33 0.59 10.70
N LEU A 25 1.08 0.89 11.05
CA LEU A 25 0.42 2.12 10.64
C LEU A 25 0.70 3.28 11.61
N ASP A 26 0.98 4.46 11.08
CA ASP A 26 0.98 5.74 11.81
C ASP A 26 -0.12 6.62 11.21
N ILE A 27 -1.26 6.73 11.88
CA ILE A 27 -2.47 7.35 11.30
C ILE A 27 -2.70 8.72 11.89
N SER A 28 -2.67 9.77 11.07
CA SER A 28 -3.06 11.12 11.47
C SER A 28 -4.33 11.58 10.75
N SER A 29 -4.92 12.63 11.29
CA SER A 29 -6.12 13.30 10.78
C SER A 29 -5.94 14.81 10.92
N ALA A 30 -6.67 15.58 10.10
CA ALA A 30 -6.65 17.03 10.21
C ALA A 30 -7.19 17.54 11.56
N SER A 31 -8.02 16.75 12.26
CA SER A 31 -8.58 17.10 13.57
C SER A 31 -7.62 16.84 14.73
N GLY A 32 -6.57 16.04 14.53
CA GLY A 32 -5.71 15.57 15.62
C GLY A 32 -6.34 14.47 16.48
N GLU A 33 -7.50 13.95 16.08
CA GLU A 33 -8.30 12.98 16.82
C GLU A 33 -8.58 11.72 16.00
N ILE A 34 -9.05 10.66 16.67
CA ILE A 34 -9.47 9.43 15.99
C ILE A 34 -10.72 9.73 15.15
N GLU A 35 -10.68 9.37 13.87
CA GLU A 35 -11.79 9.54 12.93
C GLU A 35 -12.50 8.21 12.66
N GLU A 36 -13.76 8.29 12.19
CA GLU A 36 -14.60 7.12 11.89
C GLU A 36 -14.00 6.17 10.84
N TRP A 37 -13.08 6.67 10.01
CA TRP A 37 -12.45 5.92 8.92
C TRP A 37 -11.19 5.18 9.33
N PHE A 38 -10.60 5.43 10.50
CA PHE A 38 -9.36 4.76 10.91
C PHE A 38 -9.50 3.24 10.97
N PRO A 39 -10.60 2.65 11.47
CA PRO A 39 -10.80 1.20 11.41
C PRO A 39 -10.78 0.64 9.99
N LEU A 40 -11.27 1.40 8.99
CA LEU A 40 -11.26 0.96 7.59
C LEU A 40 -9.83 0.87 7.03
N MET A 41 -8.94 1.76 7.48
CA MET A 41 -7.52 1.70 7.13
C MET A 41 -6.86 0.44 7.71
N ALA A 42 -7.14 0.12 8.97
CA ALA A 42 -6.64 -1.10 9.59
C ALA A 42 -7.20 -2.37 8.93
N GLU A 43 -8.49 -2.39 8.56
CA GLU A 43 -9.07 -3.51 7.80
C GLU A 43 -8.38 -3.73 6.44
N ALA A 44 -7.96 -2.64 5.79
CA ALA A 44 -7.21 -2.71 4.54
C ALA A 44 -5.80 -3.27 4.75
N ALA A 45 -5.11 -2.87 5.82
CA ALA A 45 -3.82 -3.45 6.20
C ALA A 45 -3.95 -4.94 6.55
N ASP A 46 -4.91 -5.32 7.40
CA ASP A 46 -5.23 -6.71 7.76
C ASP A 46 -5.51 -7.60 6.54
N ARG A 47 -6.03 -7.01 5.46
CA ARG A 47 -6.25 -7.73 4.21
C ARG A 47 -4.94 -8.04 3.51
N TRP A 48 -4.01 -7.08 3.40
CA TRP A 48 -2.69 -7.29 2.83
C TRP A 48 -1.85 -8.26 3.65
N GLU A 49 -1.82 -8.12 4.98
CA GLU A 49 -1.07 -9.03 5.87
C GLU A 49 -1.58 -10.49 5.79
N ARG A 50 -2.86 -10.72 5.49
CA ARG A 50 -3.39 -12.08 5.25
C ARG A 50 -3.02 -12.65 3.88
N ILE A 51 -2.86 -11.75 2.92
CA ILE A 51 -2.51 -12.06 1.53
C ILE A 51 -1.01 -12.41 1.47
N ILE A 52 -0.17 -11.67 2.17
CA ILE A 52 1.27 -11.90 2.24
C ILE A 52 1.55 -13.02 3.24
N SER A 53 1.61 -14.25 2.73
CA SER A 53 1.70 -15.46 3.56
C SER A 53 3.11 -15.81 4.03
N SER A 54 4.10 -14.96 3.76
CA SER A 54 5.49 -15.13 4.19
C SER A 54 5.94 -13.88 4.91
N ASP A 55 6.78 -14.04 5.92
CA ASP A 55 7.59 -12.97 6.48
C ASP A 55 9.00 -13.07 5.86
N PRO A 56 9.29 -12.27 4.80
CA PRO A 56 10.57 -12.34 4.11
C PRO A 56 11.67 -11.54 4.81
N TRP A 57 11.33 -10.67 5.76
CA TRP A 57 12.23 -9.65 6.29
C TRP A 57 12.43 -9.83 7.78
N GLY A 58 13.35 -9.05 8.35
CA GLY A 58 13.63 -9.08 9.77
C GLY A 58 13.38 -7.70 10.36
N PRO A 59 13.19 -7.62 11.69
CA PRO A 59 12.92 -6.35 12.32
C PRO A 59 14.08 -5.37 12.12
N TRP A 60 13.74 -4.11 11.91
CA TRP A 60 14.66 -3.00 11.72
C TRP A 60 14.44 -1.90 12.75
N ASP A 61 15.50 -1.14 13.04
CA ASP A 61 15.46 -0.02 13.99
C ASP A 61 15.28 1.31 13.23
N PRO A 62 14.10 1.97 13.34
CA PRO A 62 13.86 3.24 12.68
C PRO A 62 14.87 4.32 13.08
N SER A 63 15.42 4.28 14.30
CA SER A 63 16.39 5.25 14.78
C SER A 63 17.68 5.26 13.96
N SER A 64 17.99 4.16 13.27
CA SER A 64 19.14 4.05 12.37
C SER A 64 18.99 4.82 11.05
N PHE A 65 17.80 5.34 10.75
CA PHE A 65 17.48 6.01 9.50
C PHE A 65 17.07 7.47 9.70
N ASP A 66 18.03 8.41 9.58
CA ASP A 66 17.77 9.86 9.63
C ASP A 66 16.85 10.35 8.50
N SER A 67 16.79 9.61 7.40
CA SER A 67 15.89 9.89 6.27
C SER A 67 14.42 9.73 6.65
N LEU A 68 14.09 8.89 7.62
CA LEU A 68 12.73 8.79 8.19
C LEU A 68 12.50 9.96 9.15
N ASN A 69 12.22 11.12 8.57
CA ASN A 69 12.02 12.40 9.28
C ASN A 69 10.57 12.87 9.19
N SER A 70 10.30 14.10 9.66
CA SER A 70 8.97 14.71 9.72
C SER A 70 8.23 14.81 8.38
N ALA A 71 8.92 14.67 7.24
CA ALA A 71 8.27 14.63 5.94
C ALA A 71 7.59 13.26 5.65
N PHE A 72 8.01 12.21 6.33
CA PHE A 72 7.61 10.82 6.07
C PHE A 72 6.92 10.15 7.26
N VAL A 73 6.86 10.81 8.42
CA VAL A 73 6.13 10.32 9.59
C VAL A 73 4.83 11.09 9.78
N ALA A 74 3.75 10.39 10.12
CA ALA A 74 2.43 11.03 10.27
C ALA A 74 2.30 11.77 11.60
N THR A 75 2.75 11.16 12.69
CA THR A 75 2.69 11.76 14.03
C THR A 75 4.04 11.78 14.71
N GLN A 76 4.72 10.63 14.74
CA GLN A 76 6.01 10.49 15.39
C GLN A 76 6.79 9.33 14.78
N LYS A 77 8.11 9.46 14.80
CA LYS A 77 9.00 8.37 14.45
C LYS A 77 8.86 7.23 15.48
N PRO A 78 8.70 5.96 15.07
CA PRO A 78 8.65 4.87 16.03
C PRO A 78 9.96 4.79 16.83
N ALA A 79 9.82 4.63 18.15
CA ALA A 79 10.94 4.53 19.07
C ALA A 79 11.46 3.09 19.26
N ASN A 80 10.67 2.10 18.85
CA ASN A 80 11.01 0.68 18.92
C ASN A 80 11.31 0.15 17.52
N THR A 81 11.91 -1.04 17.46
CA THR A 81 12.05 -1.80 16.23
C THR A 81 10.69 -2.08 15.61
N ILE A 82 10.62 -1.97 14.29
CA ILE A 82 9.48 -2.36 13.46
C ILE A 82 9.83 -3.68 12.80
N ASP A 83 8.83 -4.55 12.62
CA ASP A 83 9.03 -5.85 11.99
C ASP A 83 9.28 -5.73 10.48
N ASP A 84 8.23 -5.55 9.67
CA ASP A 84 8.39 -5.36 8.23
C ASP A 84 8.38 -3.89 7.82
N ILE A 85 7.20 -3.26 7.80
CA ILE A 85 7.06 -1.93 7.18
C ILE A 85 6.36 -0.93 8.09
N TYR A 86 6.87 0.29 8.04
CA TYR A 86 6.22 1.48 8.59
C TYR A 86 5.44 2.20 7.48
N VAL A 87 4.19 2.57 7.74
CA VAL A 87 3.35 3.31 6.79
C VAL A 87 2.74 4.52 7.48
N SER A 88 3.12 5.71 7.03
CA SER A 88 2.47 6.95 7.47
C SER A 88 1.19 7.19 6.67
N VAL A 89 0.10 7.54 7.36
CA VAL A 89 -1.18 7.89 6.75
C VAL A 89 -1.52 9.32 7.15
N LEU A 90 -1.56 10.19 6.16
CA LEU A 90 -1.73 11.63 6.31
C LEU A 90 -2.97 12.10 5.56
N VAL A 91 -3.68 13.08 6.12
CA VAL A 91 -4.74 13.82 5.42
C VAL A 91 -4.24 15.23 5.13
N GLY A 92 -4.36 15.68 3.88
CA GLY A 92 -3.98 17.04 3.49
C GLY A 92 -4.21 17.30 2.00
N PRO A 93 -3.91 18.52 1.52
CA PRO A 93 -4.24 18.90 0.15
C PRO A 93 -3.39 18.15 -0.90
N ILE A 94 -4.01 17.60 -1.94
CA ILE A 94 -3.32 16.98 -3.09
C ILE A 94 -3.57 17.82 -4.35
N ASP A 95 -4.80 17.82 -4.87
CA ASP A 95 -5.18 18.63 -6.03
C ASP A 95 -6.55 19.32 -5.90
N GLY A 96 -7.23 19.14 -4.77
CA GLY A 96 -8.49 19.79 -4.46
C GLY A 96 -9.66 18.85 -4.71
N GLY A 97 -10.83 19.40 -5.04
CA GLY A 97 -12.01 18.56 -5.24
C GLY A 97 -12.00 17.85 -6.59
N GLY A 98 -12.13 16.52 -6.56
CA GLY A 98 -12.06 15.63 -7.73
C GLY A 98 -10.64 15.46 -8.25
N GLY A 99 -10.42 14.44 -9.08
CA GLY A 99 -9.06 14.09 -9.51
C GLY A 99 -8.52 12.96 -8.64
N ARG A 100 -7.44 13.22 -7.89
CA ARG A 100 -6.78 12.18 -7.09
C ARG A 100 -7.32 12.16 -5.67
N PHE A 101 -7.93 11.05 -5.28
CA PHE A 101 -8.44 10.87 -3.92
C PHE A 101 -7.34 10.58 -2.89
N ALA A 102 -6.24 9.96 -3.35
CA ALA A 102 -5.06 9.70 -2.55
C ALA A 102 -3.82 9.55 -3.45
N GLU A 103 -2.65 9.58 -2.83
CA GLU A 103 -1.38 9.18 -3.44
C GLU A 103 -0.56 8.39 -2.41
N ALA A 104 0.09 7.31 -2.86
CA ALA A 104 0.89 6.48 -1.99
C ALA A 104 2.12 5.89 -2.68
N GLY A 105 3.12 5.53 -1.88
CA GLY A 105 4.27 4.79 -2.37
C GLY A 105 5.37 4.58 -1.33
N PRO A 106 6.41 3.82 -1.70
CA PRO A 106 7.55 3.59 -0.83
C PRO A 106 8.44 4.83 -0.71
N ASP A 107 8.86 5.14 0.51
CA ASP A 107 9.73 6.28 0.84
C ASP A 107 11.17 5.87 1.13
N LEU A 108 11.33 4.72 1.79
CA LEU A 108 12.61 4.25 2.30
C LEU A 108 12.80 2.76 2.02
N PHE A 109 14.02 2.42 1.64
CA PHE A 109 14.40 1.05 1.34
C PHE A 109 15.70 0.68 2.05
N ASN A 110 15.80 -0.59 2.43
CA ASN A 110 17.06 -1.25 2.68
C ASN A 110 17.54 -1.90 1.36
N THR A 111 18.85 -1.99 1.16
CA THR A 111 19.42 -2.71 0.01
C THR A 111 20.34 -3.79 0.54
N LEU A 112 19.97 -5.04 0.28
CA LEU A 112 20.72 -6.22 0.71
C LEU A 112 21.96 -6.43 -0.17
N ASP A 113 22.87 -7.29 0.29
CA ASP A 113 24.13 -7.58 -0.40
C ASP A 113 23.94 -8.14 -1.82
N ASP A 114 22.81 -8.82 -2.09
CA ASP A 114 22.45 -9.36 -3.40
C ASP A 114 21.77 -8.33 -4.32
N GLY A 115 21.57 -7.10 -3.84
CA GLY A 115 20.91 -6.01 -4.56
C GLY A 115 19.39 -5.97 -4.39
N THR A 116 18.81 -6.90 -3.64
CA THR A 116 17.37 -6.89 -3.31
C THR A 116 17.03 -5.64 -2.50
N ARG A 117 15.89 -5.01 -2.83
CA ARG A 117 15.39 -3.83 -2.12
C ARG A 117 14.19 -4.19 -1.28
N GLU A 118 14.36 -4.10 0.02
CA GLU A 118 13.33 -4.26 1.02
C GLU A 118 12.72 -2.87 1.30
N ILE A 119 11.39 -2.76 1.29
CA ILE A 119 10.70 -1.52 1.65
C ILE A 119 10.71 -1.45 3.17
N LEU A 120 11.24 -0.37 3.75
CA LEU A 120 11.21 -0.14 5.20
C LEU A 120 10.08 0.80 5.58
N ALA A 121 9.91 1.88 4.80
CA ALA A 121 8.95 2.92 5.10
C ALA A 121 8.23 3.40 3.82
N ALA A 122 6.97 3.79 3.99
CA ALA A 122 6.11 4.28 2.94
C ALA A 122 5.09 5.29 3.49
N SER A 123 4.42 5.99 2.59
CA SER A 123 3.40 6.98 2.93
C SER A 123 2.17 6.83 2.07
N ILE A 124 1.03 7.18 2.67
CA ILE A 124 -0.26 7.38 2.04
C ILE A 124 -0.72 8.78 2.41
N LYS A 125 -1.03 9.60 1.41
CA LYS A 125 -1.65 10.90 1.58
C LYS A 125 -3.04 10.87 0.97
N ILE A 126 -4.04 11.30 1.74
CA ILE A 126 -5.45 11.33 1.34
C ILE A 126 -5.85 12.79 1.10
N ASP A 127 -6.51 13.09 -0.03
CA ASP A 127 -6.96 14.45 -0.31
C ASP A 127 -8.09 14.84 0.64
N GLU A 128 -7.81 15.85 1.47
CA GLU A 128 -8.76 16.41 2.42
C GLU A 128 -10.04 16.94 1.75
N ALA A 129 -9.96 17.41 0.50
CA ALA A 129 -11.08 17.96 -0.23
C ALA A 129 -12.09 16.89 -0.68
N ASP A 130 -11.63 15.65 -0.85
CA ASP A 130 -12.44 14.54 -1.36
C ASP A 130 -12.79 13.49 -0.31
N LEU A 131 -12.10 13.46 0.83
CA LEU A 131 -12.29 12.46 1.89
C LEU A 131 -13.77 12.25 2.26
N GLN A 132 -14.53 13.33 2.44
CA GLN A 132 -15.96 13.23 2.79
C GLN A 132 -16.80 12.57 1.69
N ASN A 133 -16.48 12.83 0.41
CA ASN A 133 -17.18 12.22 -0.71
C ASN A 133 -16.82 10.74 -0.83
N VAL A 134 -15.54 10.40 -0.67
CA VAL A 134 -15.02 9.02 -0.66
C VAL A 134 -15.70 8.19 0.43
N LEU A 135 -15.82 8.74 1.65
CA LEU A 135 -16.52 8.09 2.76
C LEU A 135 -18.01 7.91 2.50
N LYS A 136 -18.69 8.98 2.06
CA LYS A 136 -20.13 8.94 1.76
C LYS A 136 -20.49 7.96 0.66
N ASN A 137 -19.61 7.81 -0.34
CA ASN A 137 -19.80 6.88 -1.45
C ASN A 137 -19.45 5.43 -1.08
N GLY A 138 -18.90 5.19 0.12
CA GLY A 138 -18.56 3.86 0.62
C GLY A 138 -17.33 3.23 -0.02
N ILE A 139 -16.46 4.04 -0.64
CA ILE A 139 -15.32 3.57 -1.44
C ILE A 139 -13.97 3.71 -0.70
N PHE A 140 -13.98 4.20 0.54
CA PHE A 140 -12.74 4.48 1.28
C PHE A 140 -11.88 3.25 1.52
N LYS A 141 -12.47 2.14 1.98
CA LYS A 141 -11.71 0.91 2.26
C LYS A 141 -11.05 0.37 1.00
N ASP A 142 -11.77 0.43 -0.10
CA ASP A 142 -11.34 -0.02 -1.43
C ASP A 142 -10.16 0.83 -1.93
N LEU A 143 -10.26 2.15 -1.75
CA LEU A 143 -9.17 3.08 -2.01
C LEU A 143 -7.95 2.77 -1.12
N MET A 144 -8.13 2.53 0.18
CA MET A 144 -6.99 2.20 1.06
C MET A 144 -6.34 0.85 0.71
N LEU A 145 -7.11 -0.14 0.26
CA LEU A 145 -6.57 -1.39 -0.27
C LEU A 145 -5.70 -1.13 -1.51
N HIS A 146 -6.14 -0.25 -2.40
CA HIS A 146 -5.41 0.18 -3.60
C HIS A 146 -4.09 0.87 -3.23
N GLU A 147 -4.16 1.91 -2.39
CA GLU A 147 -2.99 2.68 -1.97
C GLU A 147 -1.96 1.83 -1.19
N LEU A 148 -2.42 0.90 -0.36
CA LEU A 148 -1.51 -0.07 0.28
C LEU A 148 -0.84 -1.00 -0.73
N GLY A 149 -1.48 -1.29 -1.87
CA GLY A 149 -0.82 -1.95 -2.99
C GLY A 149 0.37 -1.14 -3.51
N HIS A 150 0.22 0.18 -3.67
CA HIS A 150 1.30 1.07 -4.07
C HIS A 150 2.42 1.18 -3.02
N VAL A 151 2.06 1.23 -1.74
CA VAL A 151 3.00 1.14 -0.60
C VAL A 151 3.86 -0.12 -0.71
N LEU A 152 3.24 -1.24 -1.08
CA LEU A 152 3.91 -2.54 -1.24
C LEU A 152 4.63 -2.70 -2.59
N GLY A 153 4.66 -1.65 -3.42
CA GLY A 153 5.41 -1.60 -4.67
C GLY A 153 4.64 -2.03 -5.92
N LEU A 154 3.34 -2.34 -5.82
CA LEU A 154 2.49 -2.53 -7.01
C LEU A 154 2.36 -1.19 -7.74
N GLY A 155 2.64 -1.18 -9.03
CA GLY A 155 2.71 0.05 -9.83
C GLY A 155 4.03 0.79 -9.65
N SER A 156 4.36 1.14 -8.41
CA SER A 156 5.49 1.99 -8.03
C SER A 156 6.86 1.38 -8.35
N LEU A 157 6.99 0.04 -8.25
CA LEU A 157 8.25 -0.68 -8.48
C LEU A 157 8.29 -1.48 -9.78
N TRP A 158 7.26 -1.40 -10.63
CA TRP A 158 7.18 -2.22 -11.84
C TRP A 158 8.28 -1.94 -12.87
N ARG A 159 9.00 -0.82 -12.72
CA ARG A 159 10.20 -0.52 -13.52
C ARG A 159 11.33 -1.54 -13.34
N ASN A 160 11.27 -2.41 -12.33
CA ASN A 160 12.27 -3.43 -12.01
C ASN A 160 12.08 -4.77 -12.77
N GLY A 161 11.62 -4.73 -14.03
CA GLY A 161 11.65 -5.92 -14.89
C GLY A 161 10.38 -6.78 -14.93
N VAL A 162 9.26 -6.32 -14.37
CA VAL A 162 7.95 -7.00 -14.49
C VAL A 162 7.12 -6.52 -15.69
N HIS A 163 7.76 -5.82 -16.64
CA HIS A 163 7.11 -5.37 -17.86
C HIS A 163 7.98 -5.55 -19.11
N THR A 164 7.33 -5.77 -20.25
CA THR A 164 7.99 -5.72 -21.57
C THR A 164 8.18 -4.28 -22.03
N SER A 165 9.03 -4.07 -23.03
CA SER A 165 9.18 -2.76 -23.70
C SER A 165 7.87 -2.22 -24.28
N GLY A 166 6.90 -3.11 -24.57
CA GLY A 166 5.55 -2.81 -25.04
C GLY A 166 4.53 -2.46 -23.95
N ALA A 167 4.96 -2.29 -22.69
CA ALA A 167 4.07 -2.00 -21.56
C ALA A 167 3.02 -3.11 -21.32
N GLU A 168 3.46 -4.37 -21.38
CA GLU A 168 2.67 -5.52 -20.91
C GLU A 168 3.23 -6.00 -19.58
N TYR A 169 2.36 -6.31 -18.63
CA TYR A 169 2.76 -6.92 -17.36
C TYR A 169 3.13 -8.40 -17.56
N ILE A 170 4.30 -8.81 -17.09
CA ILE A 170 4.83 -10.18 -17.27
C ILE A 170 5.08 -10.93 -15.97
N GLY A 171 4.70 -10.36 -14.81
CA GLY A 171 4.80 -11.08 -13.54
C GLY A 171 3.94 -12.35 -13.58
N GLU A 172 4.57 -13.51 -13.43
CA GLU A 172 3.93 -14.82 -13.62
C GLU A 172 2.64 -14.96 -12.80
N LYS A 173 2.69 -14.55 -11.54
CA LYS A 173 1.55 -14.66 -10.61
C LYS A 173 0.42 -13.69 -10.94
N GLY A 174 0.73 -12.46 -11.31
CA GLY A 174 -0.29 -11.49 -11.76
C GLY A 174 -0.96 -11.94 -13.07
N VAL A 175 -0.20 -12.50 -14.01
CA VAL A 175 -0.74 -13.07 -15.25
C VAL A 175 -1.61 -14.32 -14.98
N LEU A 176 -1.24 -15.16 -14.01
CA LEU A 176 -2.07 -16.29 -13.59
C LEU A 176 -3.39 -15.82 -12.96
N ALA A 177 -3.34 -14.85 -12.04
CA ALA A 177 -4.54 -14.28 -11.42
C ALA A 177 -5.46 -13.62 -12.48
N TRP A 178 -4.89 -12.87 -13.42
CA TRP A 178 -5.59 -12.27 -14.56
C TRP A 178 -6.35 -13.30 -15.39
N ARG A 179 -5.73 -14.47 -15.66
CA ARG A 179 -6.38 -15.56 -16.38
C ARG A 179 -7.47 -16.24 -15.55
N ASP A 180 -7.25 -16.39 -14.25
CA ASP A 180 -8.18 -17.05 -13.33
C ASP A 180 -9.50 -16.29 -13.18
N ILE A 181 -9.45 -14.95 -13.21
CA ILE A 181 -10.66 -14.10 -13.20
C ILE A 181 -11.39 -14.06 -14.55
N GLY A 182 -10.93 -14.81 -15.55
CA GLY A 182 -11.59 -14.96 -16.85
C GLY A 182 -11.24 -13.88 -17.89
N CYS A 183 -10.24 -13.05 -17.62
CA CYS A 183 -9.76 -12.06 -18.59
C CYS A 183 -8.87 -12.71 -19.67
N VAL A 184 -8.93 -12.16 -20.88
CA VAL A 184 -8.22 -12.67 -22.06
C VAL A 184 -7.22 -11.65 -22.59
N GLY A 185 -6.14 -12.13 -23.21
CA GLY A 185 -5.06 -11.27 -23.72
C GLY A 185 -4.03 -10.90 -22.65
N PRO A 186 -3.02 -10.08 -23.01
CA PRO A 186 -2.02 -9.57 -22.07
C PRO A 186 -2.69 -8.68 -21.02
N LEU A 187 -2.21 -8.73 -19.77
CA LEU A 187 -2.63 -7.80 -18.72
C LEU A 187 -2.08 -6.40 -19.09
N PRO A 188 -2.92 -5.45 -19.55
CA PRO A 188 -2.42 -4.19 -20.08
C PRO A 188 -2.13 -3.19 -18.95
N PHE A 189 -1.24 -2.24 -19.19
CA PHE A 189 -1.15 -1.03 -18.34
C PHE A 189 -2.07 0.08 -18.86
N VAL A 190 -2.45 1.02 -17.98
CA VAL A 190 -3.07 2.27 -18.42
C VAL A 190 -2.10 3.00 -19.36
N SER A 191 -2.55 3.39 -20.55
CA SER A 191 -1.67 3.95 -21.59
C SER A 191 -1.27 5.42 -21.36
N LEU A 192 -1.46 5.96 -20.16
CA LEU A 192 -1.28 7.38 -19.82
C LEU A 192 0.05 7.65 -19.08
N GLY A 193 1.12 6.97 -19.50
CA GLY A 193 2.50 7.36 -19.16
C GLY A 193 2.98 7.06 -17.73
N ASP A 194 2.09 6.77 -16.79
CA ASP A 194 2.45 6.47 -15.40
C ASP A 194 2.96 5.03 -15.23
N ARG A 195 2.46 4.04 -16.00
CA ARG A 195 2.78 2.60 -15.86
C ARG A 195 2.65 2.11 -14.41
N SER A 196 1.85 2.80 -13.60
CA SER A 196 1.62 2.49 -12.18
C SER A 196 0.30 1.76 -11.95
N HIS A 197 -0.54 1.64 -12.99
CA HIS A 197 -1.87 1.04 -12.93
C HIS A 197 -2.08 0.02 -14.04
N TRP A 198 -2.84 -1.03 -13.77
CA TRP A 198 -3.34 -1.93 -14.81
C TRP A 198 -4.50 -1.27 -15.55
N ASN A 199 -4.65 -1.55 -16.85
CA ASN A 199 -5.84 -1.13 -17.60
C ASN A 199 -7.04 -1.95 -17.12
N GLU A 200 -8.10 -1.23 -16.81
CA GLU A 200 -9.26 -1.70 -16.10
C GLU A 200 -10.39 -2.21 -16.98
N ASP A 201 -10.27 -2.16 -18.31
CA ASP A 201 -11.33 -2.58 -19.24
C ASP A 201 -11.89 -3.98 -18.90
N CYS A 202 -11.07 -4.87 -18.34
CA CYS A 202 -11.49 -6.17 -17.81
C CYS A 202 -11.53 -6.25 -16.27
N LEU A 203 -10.78 -5.40 -15.56
CA LEU A 203 -10.83 -5.34 -14.09
C LEU A 203 -12.12 -4.69 -13.58
N LYS A 204 -12.86 -3.99 -14.46
CA LYS A 204 -14.14 -3.33 -14.20
C LYS A 204 -14.11 -2.58 -12.87
N ASN A 205 -13.56 -1.35 -12.87
CA ASN A 205 -13.76 -0.27 -11.87
C ASN A 205 -12.55 0.10 -10.95
N GLU A 206 -11.33 0.32 -11.46
CA GLU A 206 -10.30 1.04 -10.66
C GLU A 206 -10.36 2.58 -10.86
N GLY A 207 -10.98 3.07 -11.94
CA GLY A 207 -10.98 4.46 -12.40
C GLY A 207 -12.11 5.27 -11.79
N GLU A 208 -12.99 4.55 -11.10
CA GLU A 208 -13.94 5.06 -10.11
C GLU A 208 -13.97 4.07 -8.94
N CYS A 209 -12.83 3.86 -8.25
CA CYS A 209 -12.71 3.25 -6.91
C CYS A 209 -13.92 2.40 -6.44
N ARG A 210 -14.20 1.25 -7.07
CA ARG A 210 -15.17 0.27 -6.57
C ARG A 210 -14.58 -1.12 -6.70
N SER A 211 -14.01 -1.62 -5.61
CA SER A 211 -13.20 -2.84 -5.58
C SER A 211 -14.04 -4.12 -5.45
N ASP A 212 -14.72 -4.50 -6.53
CA ASP A 212 -15.17 -5.89 -6.67
C ASP A 212 -14.04 -6.81 -7.20
N VAL A 213 -12.80 -6.29 -7.36
CA VAL A 213 -11.62 -7.09 -7.70
C VAL A 213 -11.04 -7.72 -6.44
N ASN A 214 -11.27 -9.02 -6.32
CA ASN A 214 -10.70 -9.85 -5.28
C ASN A 214 -9.16 -9.94 -5.44
N PHE A 215 -8.41 -9.03 -4.81
CA PHE A 215 -6.94 -9.07 -4.68
C PHE A 215 -6.40 -10.31 -3.91
N GLY A 216 -7.26 -11.29 -3.58
CA GLY A 216 -6.87 -12.51 -2.87
C GLY A 216 -5.83 -13.37 -3.60
N ASN A 217 -5.69 -13.23 -4.92
CA ASN A 217 -4.71 -13.97 -5.73
C ASN A 217 -3.43 -13.17 -6.08
N THR A 218 -3.40 -11.84 -5.84
CA THR A 218 -2.19 -11.00 -6.03
C THR A 218 -1.19 -11.12 -4.88
N ALA A 219 -1.57 -11.75 -3.77
CA ALA A 219 -0.70 -12.27 -2.70
C ALA A 219 0.58 -12.95 -3.18
N ALA A 220 0.47 -13.69 -4.29
CA ALA A 220 1.58 -14.46 -4.81
C ALA A 220 2.70 -13.60 -5.44
N LEU A 221 2.49 -12.29 -5.62
CA LEU A 221 3.43 -11.37 -6.26
C LEU A 221 4.73 -11.14 -5.47
N PHE A 222 4.73 -11.38 -4.16
CA PHE A 222 5.94 -11.24 -3.32
C PHE A 222 7.04 -12.25 -3.63
N ARG A 223 6.74 -13.37 -4.31
CA ARG A 223 7.75 -14.39 -4.65
C ARG A 223 8.53 -14.13 -5.94
N THR A 224 8.14 -13.15 -6.75
CA THR A 224 8.76 -12.92 -8.08
C THR A 224 9.57 -11.63 -8.18
N GLN A 225 9.73 -10.90 -7.06
CA GLN A 225 10.55 -9.67 -6.99
C GLN A 225 11.77 -9.81 -6.07
N ILE A 226 12.14 -11.05 -5.72
CA ILE A 226 13.43 -11.43 -5.12
C ILE A 226 14.03 -12.51 -6.00
#